data_AF-A0A3S4KI93-F1
#
_entry.id   AF-A0A3S4KI93-F1
#
_cell.length_a   1.000
_cell.length_b   1.000
_cell.length_c   1.000
_cell.angle_alpha   90.00
_cell.angle_beta   90.00
_cell.angle_gamma   90.00
#
_symmetry.space_group_name_H-M   'P 1'
#
loop_
_entity.id
_entity.type
_entity.pdbx_description
1 polymer ?
#
loop_
_entity_poly.entity_id
_entity_poly.type
_entity_poly.pdbx_seq_one_letter_code
_entity_poly.pdbx_strand_id
1 'polypeptide(L)'
;MAILAKRAINDWFRQRLAPGDALGQPLTDDRCEVQALRLHDGETSLNALRRKVRQDLCSFEGNAQGIRLVHTLMRMNLTWAQVGCILKYTRPAWWSEETPASHSYLMKKPGYYLAEEEYVARLRKELDLAPYNRFPLTWIMEAADDISYCVADLEDAVEKRIFSAEQLYQHLYDAWGSHEKGSLFSQVVENAWEKSRANYLKQSAEDQFFMYLRVNTLNKLVPYAARRFIDNLPAIFTGDFNHALLEDDSDCSQLLELYKNVAMKQVFSHPDVEQLELQGYRVISGLLDIYQPLLKLSLEDFSELVAQERVRRLPIASRLYQKLSTRHRLAYVEAVNKLARTAPEFALMEYYYRCRLIQDYISGMTDLYAWDEYRRLMAVE
;
A
#
# COMPACT_ATOMS: atom_id res chain seq x y z
N MET A 1 3.49 1.18 -12.21
CA MET A 1 4.12 -0.06 -11.69
C MET A 1 3.60 -0.47 -10.31
N ALA A 2 3.57 0.42 -9.30
CA ALA A 2 3.27 0.04 -7.92
C ALA A 2 1.90 -0.62 -7.66
N ILE A 3 0.84 -0.24 -8.40
CA ILE A 3 -0.51 -0.80 -8.20
C ILE A 3 -0.55 -2.29 -8.54
N LEU A 4 -0.09 -2.68 -9.73
CA LEU A 4 -0.09 -4.09 -10.13
C LEU A 4 1.01 -4.91 -9.44
N ALA A 5 2.09 -4.30 -8.95
CA ALA A 5 3.07 -4.98 -8.10
C ALA A 5 2.44 -5.51 -6.79
N LYS A 6 1.65 -4.68 -6.09
CA LYS A 6 0.88 -5.13 -4.91
C LYS A 6 -0.08 -6.26 -5.27
N ARG A 7 -0.78 -6.12 -6.39
CA ARG A 7 -1.73 -7.12 -6.88
C ARG A 7 -1.04 -8.47 -7.15
N ALA A 8 0.14 -8.46 -7.78
CA ALA A 8 0.92 -9.66 -8.04
C ALA A 8 1.27 -10.41 -6.75
N ILE A 9 1.71 -9.72 -5.69
CA ILE A 9 1.98 -10.35 -4.39
C ILE A 9 0.71 -11.03 -3.85
N ASN A 10 -0.40 -10.28 -3.79
CA ASN A 10 -1.64 -10.80 -3.24
C ASN A 10 -2.20 -11.98 -4.04
N ASP A 11 -2.24 -11.88 -5.37
CA ASP A 11 -2.76 -12.92 -6.25
C ASP A 11 -1.89 -14.19 -6.17
N TRP A 12 -0.56 -14.04 -6.13
CA TRP A 12 0.37 -15.17 -6.00
C TRP A 12 0.19 -15.95 -4.68
N PHE A 13 0.03 -15.24 -3.56
CA PHE A 13 -0.24 -15.86 -2.26
C PHE A 13 -1.66 -16.42 -2.18
N ARG A 14 -2.68 -15.77 -2.75
CA ARG A 14 -4.07 -16.26 -2.77
C ARG A 14 -4.21 -17.58 -3.48
N GLN A 15 -3.51 -17.77 -4.60
CA GLN A 15 -3.50 -19.04 -5.34
C GLN A 15 -2.97 -20.21 -4.50
N ARG A 16 -2.04 -19.95 -3.56
CA ARG A 16 -1.38 -20.97 -2.75
C ARG A 16 -2.02 -21.19 -1.39
N LEU A 17 -2.60 -20.14 -0.81
CA LEU A 17 -3.14 -20.16 0.55
C LEU A 17 -4.66 -20.24 0.60
N ALA A 18 -5.36 -19.94 -0.49
CA ALA A 18 -6.82 -19.98 -0.62
C ALA A 18 -7.54 -19.43 0.64
N PRO A 19 -7.37 -18.14 0.99
CA PRO A 19 -7.93 -17.60 2.24
C PRO A 19 -9.46 -17.70 2.29
N GLY A 20 -10.14 -17.74 1.14
CA GLY A 20 -11.60 -17.94 1.06
C GLY A 20 -12.07 -19.28 1.63
N ASP A 21 -11.24 -20.34 1.53
CA ASP A 21 -11.57 -21.67 2.07
C ASP A 21 -11.49 -21.71 3.60
N ALA A 22 -10.86 -20.70 4.20
CA ALA A 22 -10.71 -20.60 5.65
C ALA A 22 -11.86 -19.83 6.31
N LEU A 23 -12.77 -19.20 5.56
CA LEU A 23 -13.87 -18.40 6.12
C LEU A 23 -14.90 -19.24 6.89
N GLY A 24 -15.06 -20.51 6.53
CA GLY A 24 -16.04 -21.42 7.10
C GLY A 24 -15.47 -22.43 8.09
N GLN A 25 -16.18 -23.56 8.22
CA GLN A 25 -15.69 -24.76 8.90
C GLN A 25 -14.58 -25.43 8.07
N PRO A 26 -13.74 -26.29 8.69
CA PRO A 26 -12.75 -27.07 7.96
C PRO A 26 -13.37 -27.80 6.75
N LEU A 27 -12.75 -27.67 5.59
CA LEU A 27 -13.18 -28.32 4.36
C LEU A 27 -12.35 -29.57 4.11
N THR A 28 -12.98 -30.63 3.61
CA THR A 28 -12.27 -31.85 3.19
C THR A 28 -11.38 -31.60 1.96
N ASP A 29 -11.74 -30.63 1.13
CA ASP A 29 -11.06 -30.19 -0.08
C ASP A 29 -10.41 -28.79 0.05
N ASP A 30 -9.88 -28.46 1.23
CA ASP A 30 -9.14 -27.21 1.47
C ASP A 30 -7.97 -27.04 0.48
N ARG A 31 -8.08 -26.04 -0.40
CA ARG A 31 -7.15 -25.82 -1.53
C ARG A 31 -5.79 -25.28 -1.12
N CYS A 32 -5.58 -24.95 0.15
CA CYS A 32 -4.28 -24.46 0.60
C CYS A 32 -3.17 -25.50 0.37
N GLU A 33 -2.09 -25.07 -0.27
CA GLU A 33 -0.92 -25.91 -0.56
C GLU A 33 -0.09 -26.22 0.71
N VAL A 34 -0.30 -25.46 1.79
CA VAL A 34 0.52 -25.51 3.01
C VAL A 34 -0.20 -26.31 4.07
N GLN A 35 0.28 -27.52 4.34
CA GLN A 35 -0.35 -28.45 5.28
C GLN A 35 -0.53 -27.83 6.68
N ALA A 36 0.46 -27.12 7.22
CA ALA A 36 0.38 -26.47 8.53
C ALA A 36 -0.72 -25.40 8.62
N LEU A 37 -1.16 -24.86 7.47
CA LEU A 37 -2.20 -23.84 7.38
C LEU A 37 -3.58 -24.42 7.04
N ARG A 38 -3.73 -25.72 6.75
CA ARG A 38 -5.02 -26.39 6.55
C ARG A 38 -5.86 -26.42 7.81
N LEU A 39 -7.15 -26.09 7.67
CA LEU A 39 -8.05 -26.17 8.83
C LEU A 39 -8.28 -27.64 9.19
N HIS A 40 -8.37 -27.94 10.49
CA HIS A 40 -8.56 -29.31 10.99
C HIS A 40 -9.82 -29.42 11.85
N ASP A 41 -10.56 -30.51 11.70
CA ASP A 41 -11.72 -30.79 12.55
C ASP A 41 -11.32 -30.94 14.03
N GLY A 42 -12.15 -30.39 14.91
CA GLY A 42 -11.92 -30.43 16.36
C GLY A 42 -10.95 -29.37 16.90
N GLU A 43 -10.22 -28.64 16.05
CA GLU A 43 -9.35 -27.54 16.48
C GLU A 43 -10.08 -26.19 16.45
N THR A 44 -9.92 -25.38 17.50
CA THR A 44 -10.55 -24.04 17.59
C THR A 44 -9.51 -22.92 17.50
N SER A 45 -8.61 -22.83 18.48
CA SER A 45 -7.60 -21.77 18.58
C SER A 45 -6.62 -21.77 17.41
N LEU A 46 -6.07 -22.93 17.04
CA LEU A 46 -5.16 -23.04 15.90
C LEU A 46 -5.85 -22.73 14.58
N ASN A 47 -7.10 -23.17 14.40
CA ASN A 47 -7.88 -22.82 13.21
C ASN A 47 -8.12 -21.30 13.11
N ALA A 48 -8.39 -20.61 14.22
CA ALA A 48 -8.48 -19.15 14.23
C ALA A 48 -7.16 -18.50 13.79
N LEU A 49 -6.02 -19.03 14.23
CA LEU A 49 -4.71 -18.54 13.81
C LEU A 49 -4.41 -18.82 12.32
N ARG A 50 -4.77 -20.01 11.81
CA ARG A 50 -4.65 -20.36 10.39
C ARG A 50 -5.45 -19.41 9.51
N ARG A 51 -6.69 -19.07 9.93
CA ARG A 51 -7.52 -18.06 9.26
C ARG A 51 -6.82 -16.71 9.21
N LYS A 52 -6.33 -16.23 10.36
CA LYS A 52 -5.61 -14.96 10.43
C LYS A 52 -4.41 -14.95 9.49
N VAL A 53 -3.55 -15.96 9.56
CA VAL A 53 -2.31 -16.02 8.78
C VAL A 53 -2.57 -16.08 7.28
N ARG A 54 -3.53 -16.90 6.82
CA ARG A 54 -3.89 -16.93 5.40
C ARG A 54 -4.40 -15.58 4.90
N GLN A 55 -5.31 -14.96 5.63
CA GLN A 55 -5.89 -13.68 5.24
C GLN A 55 -4.85 -12.56 5.23
N ASP A 56 -3.98 -12.53 6.25
CA ASP A 56 -2.92 -11.54 6.43
C ASP A 56 -1.88 -11.58 5.29
N LEU A 57 -1.38 -12.78 4.96
CA LEU A 57 -0.40 -12.97 3.89
C LEU A 57 -0.96 -12.66 2.49
N CYS A 58 -2.28 -12.74 2.31
CA CYS A 58 -3.00 -12.42 1.07
C CYS A 58 -3.52 -10.97 1.00
N SER A 59 -3.16 -10.14 1.98
CA SER A 59 -3.60 -8.75 2.14
C SER A 59 -2.43 -7.78 2.28
N PHE A 60 -1.37 -7.98 1.49
CA PHE A 60 -0.24 -7.06 1.39
C PHE A 60 -0.71 -5.66 0.94
N GLU A 61 -0.26 -4.63 1.67
CA GLU A 61 -0.62 -3.23 1.47
C GLU A 61 0.57 -2.33 1.82
N GLY A 62 0.81 -1.28 1.02
CA GLY A 62 1.97 -0.40 1.20
C GLY A 62 1.97 0.33 2.54
N ASN A 63 0.79 0.72 3.04
CA ASN A 63 0.64 1.38 4.34
C ASN A 63 1.03 0.45 5.50
N ALA A 64 0.55 -0.80 5.46
CA ALA A 64 0.94 -1.83 6.43
C ALA A 64 2.43 -2.17 6.36
N GLN A 65 2.98 -2.27 5.14
CA GLN A 65 4.42 -2.44 4.94
C GLN A 65 5.22 -1.25 5.45
N GLY A 66 4.70 -0.03 5.39
CA GLY A 66 5.33 1.18 5.93
C GLY A 66 5.58 1.08 7.44
N ILE A 67 4.57 0.65 8.21
CA ILE A 67 4.70 0.43 9.66
C ILE A 67 5.76 -0.65 9.95
N ARG A 68 5.67 -1.78 9.25
CA ARG A 68 6.65 -2.87 9.34
C ARG A 68 8.07 -2.42 8.98
N LEU A 69 8.21 -1.57 7.97
CA LEU A 69 9.47 -1.06 7.49
C LEU A 69 10.15 -0.19 8.56
N VAL A 70 9.47 0.84 9.08
CA VAL A 70 10.09 1.77 10.03
C VAL A 70 10.38 1.14 11.38
N HIS A 71 9.54 0.19 11.82
CA HIS A 71 9.67 -0.47 13.12
C HIS A 71 10.57 -1.71 13.06
N THR A 72 10.16 -2.73 12.30
CA THR A 72 10.75 -4.07 12.35
C THR A 72 12.01 -4.18 11.48
N LEU A 73 11.98 -3.61 10.26
CA LEU A 73 13.04 -3.81 9.26
C LEU A 73 14.16 -2.79 9.38
N MET A 74 13.83 -1.50 9.51
CA MET A 74 14.78 -0.39 9.56
C MET A 74 15.16 0.00 11.00
N ARG A 75 14.36 -0.40 12.00
CA ARG A 75 14.60 -0.12 13.44
C ARG A 75 14.88 1.35 13.71
N MET A 76 14.11 2.24 13.09
CA MET A 76 14.37 3.68 13.13
C MET A 76 14.14 4.30 14.51
N ASN A 77 13.44 3.61 15.42
CA ASN A 77 13.15 4.08 16.77
C ASN A 77 12.56 5.50 16.81
N LEU A 78 11.60 5.75 15.92
CA LEU A 78 10.92 7.04 15.81
C LEU A 78 10.00 7.25 17.02
N THR A 79 9.61 8.51 17.25
CA THR A 79 8.62 8.84 18.27
C THR A 79 7.26 8.21 17.95
N TRP A 80 6.46 7.90 18.97
CA TRP A 80 5.13 7.33 18.81
C TRP A 80 4.25 8.18 17.88
N ALA A 81 4.27 9.50 18.06
CA ALA A 81 3.51 10.43 17.22
C ALA A 81 3.93 10.35 15.74
N GLN A 82 5.23 10.24 15.45
CA GLN A 82 5.71 10.13 14.08
C GLN A 82 5.22 8.85 13.40
N VAL A 83 5.19 7.72 14.13
CA VAL A 83 4.66 6.46 13.59
C VAL A 83 3.13 6.49 13.51
N GLY A 84 2.45 7.16 14.45
CA GLY A 84 1.01 7.41 14.38
C GLY A 84 0.59 8.14 13.11
N CYS A 85 1.35 9.17 12.69
CA CYS A 85 1.09 9.92 11.46
C CYS A 85 1.08 9.07 10.19
N ILE A 86 1.88 8.00 10.13
CA ILE A 86 1.98 7.14 8.95
C ILE A 86 1.03 5.92 9.00
N LEU A 87 0.31 5.72 10.11
CA LEU A 87 -0.76 4.72 10.22
C LEU A 87 -2.04 5.25 9.56
N LYS A 88 -2.06 5.27 8.22
CA LYS A 88 -3.14 5.86 7.40
C LYS A 88 -4.49 5.14 7.56
N TYR A 89 -4.45 3.82 7.70
CA TYR A 89 -5.63 2.98 7.87
C TYR A 89 -5.50 2.14 9.14
N THR A 90 -6.61 1.63 9.65
CA THR A 90 -6.65 0.96 10.95
C THR A 90 -7.20 -0.46 10.89
N ARG A 91 -7.57 -0.94 9.69
CA ARG A 91 -7.96 -2.34 9.50
C ARG A 91 -6.76 -3.27 9.65
N PRO A 92 -6.83 -4.31 10.48
CA PRO A 92 -5.83 -5.38 10.46
C PRO A 92 -5.83 -6.11 9.12
N ALA A 93 -4.66 -6.52 8.60
CA ALA A 93 -4.59 -7.25 7.34
C ALA A 93 -5.26 -8.64 7.38
N TRP A 94 -5.44 -9.22 8.57
CA TRP A 94 -6.21 -10.47 8.76
C TRP A 94 -7.73 -10.28 8.91
N TRP A 95 -8.24 -9.05 8.79
CA TRP A 95 -9.68 -8.79 8.90
C TRP A 95 -10.45 -9.45 7.76
N SER A 96 -11.42 -10.29 8.09
CA SER A 96 -12.24 -11.05 7.13
C SER A 96 -13.74 -10.77 7.23
N GLU A 97 -14.16 -9.98 8.21
CA GLU A 97 -15.56 -9.63 8.45
C GLU A 97 -15.96 -8.34 7.72
N GLU A 98 -17.25 -8.03 7.68
CA GLU A 98 -17.72 -6.75 7.20
C GLU A 98 -17.18 -5.61 8.08
N THR A 99 -16.65 -4.56 7.47
CA THR A 99 -16.13 -3.42 8.22
C THR A 99 -17.29 -2.65 8.86
N PRO A 100 -17.22 -2.28 10.15
CA PRO A 100 -18.26 -1.50 10.80
C PRO A 100 -18.51 -0.19 10.04
N ALA A 101 -19.79 0.16 9.86
CA ALA A 101 -20.17 1.39 9.16
C ALA A 101 -19.57 2.64 9.82
N SER A 102 -19.35 2.60 11.14
CA SER A 102 -18.71 3.68 11.91
C SER A 102 -17.23 3.90 11.57
N HIS A 103 -16.55 2.93 10.96
CA HIS A 103 -15.11 2.97 10.65
C HIS A 103 -14.81 2.55 9.21
N SER A 104 -15.82 2.51 8.33
CA SER A 104 -15.69 2.02 6.95
C SER A 104 -14.60 2.74 6.16
N TYR A 105 -14.43 4.04 6.36
CA TYR A 105 -13.36 4.83 5.74
C TYR A 105 -11.99 4.54 6.38
N LEU A 106 -11.92 4.54 7.71
CA LEU A 106 -10.69 4.26 8.45
C LEU A 106 -10.17 2.82 8.22
N MET A 107 -11.09 1.89 7.96
CA MET A 107 -10.85 0.48 7.69
C MET A 107 -10.87 0.12 6.18
N LYS A 108 -10.82 1.12 5.29
CA LYS A 108 -10.88 0.94 3.82
C LYS A 108 -9.81 -0.01 3.29
N LYS A 109 -8.59 0.08 3.83
CA LYS A 109 -7.43 -0.77 3.46
C LYS A 109 -6.72 -1.30 4.70
N PRO A 110 -5.90 -2.37 4.58
CA PRO A 110 -5.07 -2.81 5.69
C PRO A 110 -4.05 -1.75 6.12
N GLY A 111 -4.00 -1.50 7.43
CA GLY A 111 -3.08 -0.54 8.06
C GLY A 111 -1.85 -1.16 8.70
N TYR A 112 -1.93 -2.44 9.08
CA TYR A 112 -0.86 -3.18 9.74
C TYR A 112 -1.06 -4.69 9.60
N TYR A 113 0.03 -5.44 9.72
CA TYR A 113 0.04 -6.90 9.62
C TYR A 113 -0.01 -7.57 10.99
N LEU A 114 -0.30 -8.87 10.98
CA LEU A 114 -0.29 -9.73 12.18
C LEU A 114 1.06 -9.66 12.91
N ALA A 115 2.16 -9.51 12.16
CA ALA A 115 3.51 -9.37 12.72
C ALA A 115 3.69 -8.09 13.55
N GLU A 116 2.88 -7.06 13.29
CA GLU A 116 2.91 -5.78 13.98
C GLU A 116 1.71 -5.60 14.94
N GLU A 117 0.87 -6.62 15.18
CA GLU A 117 -0.31 -6.55 16.06
C GLU A 117 0.06 -6.02 17.45
N GLU A 118 1.09 -6.59 18.08
CA GLU A 118 1.57 -6.16 19.40
C GLU A 118 2.14 -4.75 19.39
N TYR A 119 2.88 -4.38 18.34
CA TYR A 119 3.48 -3.06 18.21
C TYR A 119 2.39 -1.99 18.07
N VAL A 120 1.39 -2.22 17.22
CA VAL A 120 0.27 -1.30 17.04
C VAL A 120 -0.59 -1.22 18.30
N ALA A 121 -0.74 -2.32 19.06
CA ALA A 121 -1.41 -2.26 20.37
C ALA A 121 -0.67 -1.34 21.36
N ARG A 122 0.66 -1.38 21.40
CA ARG A 122 1.47 -0.45 22.21
C ARG A 122 1.36 0.98 21.69
N LEU A 123 1.46 1.19 20.38
CA LEU A 123 1.31 2.51 19.75
C LEU A 123 -0.04 3.13 20.09
N ARG A 124 -1.13 2.37 20.03
CA ARG A 124 -2.46 2.84 20.45
C ARG A 124 -2.49 3.27 21.91
N LYS A 125 -1.88 2.51 22.81
CA LYS A 125 -1.80 2.87 24.23
C LYS A 125 -1.02 4.17 24.45
N GLU A 126 0.12 4.33 23.79
CA GLU A 126 1.00 5.49 23.93
C GLU A 126 0.41 6.78 23.31
N LEU A 127 -0.52 6.63 22.37
CA LEU A 127 -1.22 7.73 21.70
C LEU A 127 -2.68 7.91 22.16
N ASP A 128 -3.12 7.16 23.17
CA ASP A 128 -4.50 7.14 23.66
C ASP A 128 -5.56 6.94 22.56
N LEU A 129 -5.30 5.97 21.67
CA LEU A 129 -6.19 5.64 20.55
C LEU A 129 -7.07 4.43 20.88
N ALA A 130 -8.38 4.59 20.72
CA ALA A 130 -9.33 3.49 20.77
C ALA A 130 -9.09 2.47 19.62
N PRO A 131 -9.63 1.24 19.72
CA PRO A 131 -9.55 0.28 18.64
C PRO A 131 -10.08 0.85 17.32
N TYR A 132 -9.30 0.69 16.25
CA TYR A 132 -9.60 1.18 14.89
C TYR A 132 -9.60 2.71 14.72
N ASN A 133 -9.29 3.49 15.75
CA ASN A 133 -9.15 4.93 15.64
C ASN A 133 -7.78 5.32 15.07
N ARG A 134 -7.76 6.44 14.35
CA ARG A 134 -6.60 6.95 13.62
C ARG A 134 -5.98 8.14 14.36
N PHE A 135 -4.66 8.32 14.20
CA PHE A 135 -3.96 9.43 14.83
C PHE A 135 -4.34 10.79 14.21
N PRO A 136 -4.60 11.86 15.00
CA PRO A 136 -5.19 13.11 14.49
C PRO A 136 -4.41 13.79 13.35
N LEU A 137 -3.08 13.76 13.38
CA LEU A 137 -2.28 14.43 12.34
C LEU A 137 -2.26 13.66 11.01
N THR A 138 -2.73 12.41 10.98
CA THR A 138 -2.82 11.60 9.76
C THR A 138 -3.80 12.19 8.75
N TRP A 139 -4.86 12.87 9.21
CA TRP A 139 -5.80 13.59 8.31
C TRP A 139 -5.14 14.75 7.57
N ILE A 140 -4.19 15.45 8.20
CA ILE A 140 -3.43 16.53 7.54
C ILE A 140 -2.50 15.93 6.48
N MET A 141 -1.80 14.85 6.82
CA MET A 141 -0.93 14.14 5.88
C MET A 141 -1.72 13.62 4.67
N GLU A 142 -2.89 13.02 4.89
CA GLU A 142 -3.76 12.52 3.83
C GLU A 142 -4.33 13.64 2.95
N ALA A 143 -4.70 14.79 3.52
CA ALA A 143 -5.13 15.93 2.72
C ALA A 143 -3.99 16.49 1.85
N ALA A 144 -2.76 16.54 2.38
CA ALA A 144 -1.60 16.96 1.60
C ALA A 144 -1.27 15.99 0.46
N ASP A 145 -1.42 14.68 0.71
CA ASP A 145 -1.31 13.58 -0.27
C ASP A 145 -2.30 13.81 -1.42
N ASP A 146 -3.60 13.97 -1.11
CA ASP A 146 -4.65 14.16 -2.11
C ASP A 146 -4.46 15.44 -2.95
N ILE A 147 -4.04 16.55 -2.36
CA ILE A 147 -3.82 17.82 -3.09
C ILE A 147 -2.63 17.72 -4.03
N SER A 148 -1.52 17.12 -3.58
CA SER A 148 -0.26 17.15 -4.32
C SER A 148 -0.26 16.21 -5.51
N TYR A 149 -0.78 14.98 -5.35
CA TYR A 149 -0.75 13.98 -6.42
C TYR A 149 -1.59 14.38 -7.63
N CYS A 150 -2.77 14.95 -7.40
CA CYS A 150 -3.72 15.25 -8.48
C CYS A 150 -3.18 16.25 -9.52
N VAL A 151 -2.40 17.25 -9.10
CA VAL A 151 -1.82 18.24 -10.01
C VAL A 151 -0.54 17.70 -10.66
N ALA A 152 0.30 17.01 -9.89
CA ALA A 152 1.56 16.46 -10.38
C ALA A 152 1.37 15.42 -11.49
N ASP A 153 0.39 14.51 -11.36
CA ASP A 153 0.13 13.48 -12.38
C ASP A 153 -0.30 14.09 -13.72
N LEU A 154 -1.02 15.21 -13.71
CA LEU A 154 -1.43 15.93 -14.92
C LEU A 154 -0.26 16.70 -15.56
N GLU A 155 0.63 17.27 -14.74
CA GLU A 155 1.85 17.94 -15.18
C GLU A 155 2.82 16.97 -15.85
N ASP A 156 3.08 15.83 -15.19
CA ASP A 156 3.89 14.74 -15.72
C ASP A 156 3.34 14.20 -17.05
N ALA A 157 2.01 14.16 -17.21
CA ALA A 157 1.39 13.70 -18.44
C ALA A 157 1.63 14.65 -19.62
N VAL A 158 1.63 15.96 -19.38
CA VAL A 158 1.99 16.96 -20.39
C VAL A 158 3.49 16.89 -20.71
N GLU A 159 4.35 16.75 -19.69
CA GLU A 159 5.80 16.59 -19.89
C GLU A 159 6.13 15.35 -20.72
N LYS A 160 5.44 14.23 -20.45
CA LYS A 160 5.55 12.97 -21.22
C LYS A 160 4.86 13.03 -22.58
N ARG A 161 4.26 14.16 -22.96
CA ARG A 161 3.57 14.39 -24.24
C ARG A 161 2.41 13.41 -24.49
N ILE A 162 1.74 12.97 -23.42
CA ILE A 162 0.49 12.20 -23.54
C ILE A 162 -0.58 13.09 -24.19
N PHE A 163 -0.61 14.38 -23.81
CA PHE A 163 -1.41 15.43 -24.43
C PHE A 163 -0.74 16.80 -24.17
N SER A 164 -1.13 17.83 -24.91
CA SER A 164 -0.68 19.22 -24.68
C SER A 164 -1.42 19.89 -23.53
N ALA A 165 -0.90 21.00 -23.00
CA ALA A 165 -1.60 21.80 -21.98
C ALA A 165 -2.97 22.32 -22.46
N GLU A 166 -3.12 22.60 -23.76
CA GLU A 166 -4.40 23.01 -24.36
C GLU A 166 -5.43 21.87 -24.35
N GLN A 167 -4.98 20.65 -24.72
CA GLN A 167 -5.83 19.47 -24.64
C GLN A 167 -6.22 19.16 -23.19
N LEU A 168 -5.29 19.30 -22.24
CA LEU A 168 -5.57 19.14 -20.81
C LEU A 168 -6.64 20.13 -20.34
N TYR A 169 -6.51 21.41 -20.70
CA TYR A 169 -7.53 22.42 -20.37
C TYR A 169 -8.89 22.01 -20.92
N GLN A 170 -8.97 21.56 -22.17
CA GLN A 170 -10.23 21.10 -22.76
C GLN A 170 -10.80 19.87 -22.03
N HIS A 171 -9.97 18.89 -21.67
CA HIS A 171 -10.40 17.74 -20.88
C HIS A 171 -10.96 18.13 -19.52
N LEU A 172 -10.31 19.08 -18.83
CA LEU A 172 -10.78 19.62 -17.56
C LEU A 172 -12.09 20.40 -17.74
N TYR A 173 -12.20 21.19 -18.80
CA TYR A 173 -13.42 21.94 -19.14
C TYR A 173 -14.59 20.98 -19.37
N ASP A 174 -14.44 20.03 -20.28
CA ASP A 174 -15.52 19.08 -20.62
C ASP A 174 -15.94 18.21 -19.43
N ALA A 175 -14.99 17.83 -18.56
CA ALA A 175 -15.27 17.00 -17.39
C ALA A 175 -15.93 17.76 -16.23
N TRP A 176 -15.85 19.10 -16.20
CA TRP A 176 -16.50 19.92 -15.17
C TRP A 176 -18.01 20.10 -15.43
N GLY A 177 -18.42 20.14 -16.70
CA GLY A 177 -19.82 20.20 -17.10
C GLY A 177 -20.43 21.61 -17.06
N SER A 178 -20.80 22.15 -15.89
CA SER A 178 -21.48 23.44 -15.78
C SER A 178 -20.51 24.61 -15.53
N HIS A 179 -20.44 25.54 -16.48
CA HIS A 179 -19.50 26.66 -16.47
C HIS A 179 -20.16 27.95 -15.99
N GLU A 180 -20.41 28.02 -14.68
CA GLU A 180 -20.92 29.25 -14.05
C GLU A 180 -19.78 30.22 -13.75
N LYS A 181 -20.04 31.52 -13.96
CA LYS A 181 -19.10 32.58 -13.58
C LYS A 181 -18.89 32.58 -12.08
N GLY A 182 -17.64 32.50 -11.65
CA GLY A 182 -17.28 32.44 -10.24
C GLY A 182 -17.28 31.02 -9.66
N SER A 183 -17.52 29.98 -10.45
CA SER A 183 -17.27 28.59 -10.04
C SER A 183 -15.81 28.37 -9.62
N LEU A 184 -15.55 27.31 -8.84
CA LEU A 184 -14.19 26.98 -8.44
C LEU A 184 -13.31 26.65 -9.66
N PHE A 185 -13.88 26.04 -10.70
CA PHE A 185 -13.21 25.84 -11.99
C PHE A 185 -12.75 27.16 -12.61
N SER A 186 -13.62 28.16 -12.68
CA SER A 186 -13.26 29.48 -13.24
C SER A 186 -12.17 30.18 -12.41
N GLN A 187 -12.28 30.12 -11.08
CA GLN A 187 -11.31 30.72 -10.17
C GLN A 187 -9.94 30.04 -10.20
N VAL A 188 -9.88 28.74 -10.51
CA VAL A 188 -8.65 27.93 -10.42
C VAL A 188 -8.08 27.60 -11.79
N VAL A 189 -8.83 26.86 -12.61
CA VAL A 189 -8.39 26.29 -13.89
C VAL A 189 -8.43 27.33 -15.00
N GLU A 190 -9.57 28.01 -15.22
CA GLU A 190 -9.66 29.07 -16.26
C GLU A 190 -8.71 30.22 -15.94
N ASN A 191 -8.64 30.64 -14.67
CA ASN A 191 -7.70 31.69 -14.27
C ASN A 191 -6.23 31.32 -14.56
N ALA A 192 -5.84 30.06 -14.34
CA ALA A 192 -4.49 29.60 -14.67
C ALA A 192 -4.25 29.61 -16.18
N TRP A 193 -5.25 29.18 -16.96
CA TRP A 193 -5.21 29.17 -18.42
C TRP A 193 -5.14 30.57 -19.06
N GLU A 194 -5.92 31.53 -18.55
CA GLU A 194 -5.87 32.91 -19.05
C GLU A 194 -4.54 33.57 -18.73
N LYS A 195 -4.02 33.38 -17.50
CA LYS A 195 -2.73 33.94 -17.08
C LYS A 195 -1.56 33.37 -17.87
N SER A 196 -1.56 32.08 -18.20
CA SER A 196 -0.48 31.47 -18.98
C SER A 196 -0.40 32.02 -20.41
N ARG A 197 -1.54 32.46 -20.97
CA ARG A 197 -1.62 33.03 -22.33
C ARG A 197 -1.33 34.53 -22.41
N ALA A 198 -1.47 35.27 -21.30
CA ALA A 198 -1.22 36.70 -21.26
C ALA A 198 0.28 37.07 -21.40
N ASN A 199 1.19 36.13 -21.15
CA ASN A 199 2.63 36.35 -21.23
C ASN A 199 3.21 35.91 -22.59
N TYR A 200 3.95 36.81 -23.26
CA TYR A 200 4.41 36.67 -24.65
C TYR A 200 5.46 35.57 -24.93
N LEU A 201 5.94 34.83 -23.92
CA LEU A 201 6.98 33.81 -24.08
C LEU A 201 6.36 32.40 -24.13
N LYS A 202 6.11 31.89 -25.35
CA LYS A 202 5.45 30.58 -25.60
C LYS A 202 6.08 29.39 -24.88
N GLN A 203 7.42 29.35 -24.79
CA GLN A 203 8.15 28.23 -24.17
C GLN A 203 8.01 28.21 -22.63
N SER A 204 7.33 29.21 -22.06
CA SER A 204 6.97 29.31 -20.64
C SER A 204 5.47 29.14 -20.37
N ALA A 205 4.64 28.92 -21.39
CA ALA A 205 3.18 28.91 -21.21
C ALA A 205 2.69 27.66 -20.46
N GLU A 206 3.27 26.49 -20.73
CA GLU A 206 2.95 25.23 -20.01
C GLU A 206 3.41 25.33 -18.54
N ASP A 207 4.67 25.71 -18.33
CA ASP A 207 5.22 25.95 -16.98
C ASP A 207 4.39 26.97 -16.19
N GLN A 208 3.97 28.06 -16.83
CA GLN A 208 3.13 29.07 -16.18
C GLN A 208 1.72 28.54 -15.88
N PHE A 209 1.13 27.74 -16.78
CA PHE A 209 -0.17 27.12 -16.54
C PHE A 209 -0.11 26.25 -15.28
N PHE A 210 0.86 25.34 -15.18
CA PHE A 210 0.98 24.46 -14.01
C PHE A 210 1.38 25.22 -12.74
N MET A 211 2.25 26.23 -12.84
CA MET A 211 2.57 27.12 -11.71
C MET A 211 1.30 27.79 -11.16
N TYR A 212 0.49 28.43 -12.02
CA TYR A 212 -0.74 29.09 -11.58
C TYR A 212 -1.80 28.09 -11.14
N LEU A 213 -1.96 26.95 -11.81
CA LEU A 213 -2.88 25.89 -11.43
C LEU A 213 -2.57 25.38 -10.03
N ARG A 214 -1.29 25.13 -9.73
CA ARG A 214 -0.81 24.70 -8.41
C ARG A 214 -1.06 25.76 -7.35
N VAL A 215 -0.67 27.01 -7.60
CA VAL A 215 -0.87 28.13 -6.66
C VAL A 215 -2.37 28.34 -6.38
N ASN A 216 -3.20 28.38 -7.42
CA ASN A 216 -4.63 28.60 -7.29
C ASN A 216 -5.30 27.44 -6.53
N THR A 217 -4.92 26.20 -6.85
CA THR A 217 -5.41 25.00 -6.13
C THR A 217 -5.03 25.07 -4.65
N LEU A 218 -3.76 25.32 -4.32
CA LEU A 218 -3.30 25.42 -2.93
C LEU A 218 -4.04 26.53 -2.16
N ASN A 219 -4.20 27.71 -2.78
CA ASN A 219 -4.89 28.85 -2.17
C ASN A 219 -6.37 28.60 -1.84
N LYS A 220 -6.99 27.59 -2.47
CA LYS A 220 -8.38 27.20 -2.21
C LYS A 220 -8.46 25.99 -1.28
N LEU A 221 -7.71 24.94 -1.57
CA LEU A 221 -7.85 23.65 -0.90
C LEU A 221 -7.16 23.62 0.47
N VAL A 222 -6.01 24.29 0.65
CA VAL A 222 -5.30 24.26 1.94
C VAL A 222 -6.10 24.98 3.04
N PRO A 223 -6.61 26.22 2.84
CA PRO A 223 -7.48 26.85 3.82
C PRO A 223 -8.75 26.04 4.10
N TYR A 224 -9.31 25.39 3.08
CA TYR A 224 -10.48 24.53 3.23
C TYR A 224 -10.18 23.30 4.11
N ALA A 225 -9.10 22.57 3.83
CA ALA A 225 -8.68 21.42 4.62
C ALA A 225 -8.37 21.82 6.08
N ALA A 226 -7.68 22.95 6.28
CA ALA A 226 -7.39 23.48 7.61
C ALA A 226 -8.67 23.81 8.39
N ARG A 227 -9.64 24.46 7.74
CA ARG A 227 -10.95 24.75 8.33
C ARG A 227 -11.70 23.46 8.67
N ARG A 228 -11.77 22.49 7.74
CA ARG A 228 -12.41 21.18 7.97
C ARG A 228 -11.80 20.43 9.14
N PHE A 229 -10.48 20.49 9.28
CA PHE A 229 -9.77 19.91 10.41
C PHE A 229 -10.18 20.55 11.73
N ILE A 230 -10.25 21.89 11.78
CA ILE A 230 -10.64 22.64 12.99
C ILE A 230 -12.12 22.42 13.31
N ASP A 231 -13.01 22.49 12.33
CA ASP A 231 -14.45 22.34 12.49
C ASP A 231 -14.83 20.93 13.00
N ASN A 232 -14.03 19.91 12.66
CA ASN A 232 -14.23 18.52 13.08
C ASN A 232 -13.20 18.04 14.11
N LEU A 233 -12.51 18.97 14.78
CA LEU A 233 -11.42 18.66 15.70
C LEU A 233 -11.81 17.66 16.80
N PRO A 234 -13.02 17.69 17.41
CA PRO A 234 -13.39 16.71 18.42
C PRO A 234 -13.31 15.26 17.92
N ALA A 235 -13.92 14.95 16.77
CA ALA A 235 -13.93 13.61 16.17
C ALA A 235 -12.55 13.20 15.60
N ILE A 236 -11.81 14.17 15.06
CA ILE A 236 -10.45 13.94 14.58
C ILE A 236 -9.50 13.63 15.74
N PHE A 237 -9.69 14.32 16.88
CA PHE A 237 -8.87 14.13 18.08
C PHE A 237 -9.12 12.78 18.74
N THR A 238 -10.40 12.38 18.88
CA THR A 238 -10.76 11.03 19.35
C THR A 238 -10.34 9.95 18.35
N GLY A 239 -10.23 10.30 17.08
CA GLY A 239 -9.70 9.46 16.02
C GLY A 239 -10.75 8.63 15.29
N ASP A 240 -12.04 8.95 15.47
CA ASP A 240 -13.21 8.26 14.89
C ASP A 240 -13.89 9.06 13.76
N PHE A 241 -13.27 10.16 13.29
CA PHE A 241 -13.74 10.89 12.11
C PHE A 241 -13.65 10.03 10.84
N ASN A 242 -14.77 9.41 10.46
CA ASN A 242 -14.86 8.40 9.41
C ASN A 242 -14.97 8.97 7.98
N HIS A 243 -14.26 10.08 7.71
CA HIS A 243 -14.22 10.75 6.40
C HIS A 243 -12.83 11.36 6.14
N ALA A 244 -12.52 11.64 4.87
CA ALA A 244 -11.38 12.47 4.50
C ALA A 244 -11.67 13.96 4.78
N LEU A 245 -10.63 14.79 4.86
CA LEU A 245 -10.82 16.25 4.94
C LEU A 245 -11.36 16.86 3.64
N LEU A 246 -11.18 16.16 2.52
CA LEU A 246 -11.45 16.62 1.15
C LEU A 246 -12.40 15.69 0.38
N GLU A 247 -13.21 14.88 1.09
CA GLU A 247 -14.18 13.95 0.50
C GLU A 247 -15.57 14.27 1.09
N ASP A 248 -16.22 15.25 0.48
CA ASP A 248 -17.56 15.74 0.84
C ASP A 248 -18.27 16.35 -0.39
N ASP A 249 -19.46 16.93 -0.19
CA ASP A 249 -20.25 17.55 -1.26
C ASP A 249 -19.79 18.98 -1.62
N SER A 250 -18.58 19.40 -1.20
CA SER A 250 -18.07 20.75 -1.48
C SER A 250 -17.49 20.89 -2.89
N ASP A 251 -17.47 22.12 -3.39
CA ASP A 251 -16.79 22.46 -4.65
C ASP A 251 -15.29 22.08 -4.62
N CYS A 252 -14.66 22.08 -3.44
CA CYS A 252 -13.24 21.69 -3.29
C CYS A 252 -13.03 20.20 -3.53
N SER A 253 -13.95 19.37 -3.04
CA SER A 253 -13.98 17.93 -3.32
C SER A 253 -14.23 17.67 -4.80
N GLN A 254 -15.19 18.37 -5.41
CA GLN A 254 -15.48 18.27 -6.85
C GLN A 254 -14.26 18.64 -7.73
N LEU A 255 -13.47 19.65 -7.34
CA LEU A 255 -12.25 20.02 -8.08
C LEU A 255 -11.16 18.93 -8.01
N LEU A 256 -10.98 18.27 -6.86
CA LEU A 256 -10.07 17.13 -6.78
C LEU A 256 -10.58 15.94 -7.58
N GLU A 257 -11.88 15.67 -7.50
CA GLU A 257 -12.52 14.61 -8.28
C GLU A 257 -12.37 14.87 -9.79
N LEU A 258 -12.49 16.13 -10.23
CA LEU A 258 -12.19 16.54 -11.60
C LEU A 258 -10.78 16.11 -12.02
N TYR A 259 -9.75 16.49 -11.25
CA TYR A 259 -8.37 16.14 -11.57
C TYR A 259 -8.16 14.62 -11.60
N LYS A 260 -8.68 13.90 -10.60
CA LYS A 260 -8.63 12.42 -10.54
C LYS A 260 -9.29 11.79 -11.74
N ASN A 261 -10.47 12.28 -12.14
CA ASN A 261 -11.22 11.76 -13.28
C ASN A 261 -10.49 11.97 -14.61
N VAL A 262 -9.88 13.14 -14.82
CA VAL A 262 -9.08 13.40 -16.02
C VAL A 262 -7.82 12.54 -16.03
N ALA A 263 -7.12 12.43 -14.90
CA ALA A 263 -5.95 11.57 -14.78
C ALA A 263 -6.29 10.09 -15.07
N MET A 264 -7.38 9.57 -14.50
CA MET A 264 -7.85 8.21 -14.79
C MET A 264 -8.20 7.98 -16.26
N LYS A 265 -8.85 8.94 -16.91
CA LYS A 265 -9.32 8.78 -18.29
C LYS A 265 -8.23 9.00 -19.34
N GLN A 266 -7.26 9.85 -19.08
CA GLN A 266 -6.29 10.29 -20.09
C GLN A 266 -4.84 9.90 -19.77
N VAL A 267 -4.48 9.73 -18.50
CA VAL A 267 -3.10 9.46 -18.07
C VAL A 267 -2.92 7.97 -17.76
N PHE A 268 -3.71 7.43 -16.84
CA PHE A 268 -3.54 6.04 -16.39
C PHE A 268 -4.02 4.99 -17.39
N SER A 269 -4.86 5.39 -18.35
CA SER A 269 -5.32 4.61 -19.51
C SER A 269 -4.36 4.66 -20.70
N HIS A 270 -3.25 5.43 -20.61
CA HIS A 270 -2.30 5.53 -21.70
C HIS A 270 -1.60 4.16 -21.92
N PRO A 271 -1.46 3.67 -23.16
CA PRO A 271 -0.92 2.33 -23.43
C PRO A 271 0.45 2.07 -22.81
N ASP A 272 1.34 3.08 -22.80
CA ASP A 272 2.68 2.93 -22.19
C ASP A 272 2.60 2.76 -20.66
N VAL A 273 1.64 3.43 -20.01
CA VAL A 273 1.42 3.30 -18.56
C VAL A 273 0.90 1.90 -18.27
N GLU A 274 -0.14 1.46 -18.98
CA GLU A 274 -0.70 0.11 -18.84
C GLU A 274 0.35 -0.98 -19.12
N GLN A 275 1.19 -0.81 -20.14
CA GLN A 275 2.27 -1.73 -20.47
C GLN A 275 3.27 -1.84 -19.32
N LEU A 276 3.70 -0.73 -18.72
CA LEU A 276 4.59 -0.72 -17.56
C LEU A 276 3.93 -1.42 -16.35
N GLU A 277 2.63 -1.25 -16.16
CA GLU A 277 1.92 -1.95 -15.10
C GLU A 277 1.88 -3.47 -15.32
N LEU A 278 1.56 -3.93 -16.55
CA LEU A 278 1.56 -5.35 -16.91
C LEU A 278 2.95 -5.97 -16.76
N GLN A 279 3.99 -5.25 -17.17
CA GLN A 279 5.38 -5.62 -16.94
C GLN A 279 5.70 -5.77 -15.46
N GLY A 280 5.34 -4.79 -14.64
CA GLY A 280 5.50 -4.83 -13.18
C GLY A 280 4.81 -6.04 -12.55
N TYR A 281 3.57 -6.34 -12.95
CA TYR A 281 2.86 -7.53 -12.50
C TYR A 281 3.63 -8.82 -12.80
N ARG A 282 4.13 -8.96 -14.04
CA ARG A 282 4.83 -10.16 -14.49
C ARG A 282 6.18 -10.33 -13.78
N VAL A 283 6.93 -9.25 -13.62
CA VAL A 283 8.22 -9.24 -12.89
C VAL A 283 8.03 -9.70 -11.45
N ILE A 284 7.09 -9.10 -10.72
CA ILE A 284 6.87 -9.43 -9.31
C ILE A 284 6.36 -10.87 -9.16
N SER A 285 5.42 -11.30 -10.01
CA SER A 285 4.93 -12.68 -10.02
C SER A 285 6.06 -13.68 -10.28
N GLY A 286 6.91 -13.39 -11.27
CA GLY A 286 8.04 -14.24 -11.63
C GLY A 286 9.11 -14.30 -10.55
N LEU A 287 9.41 -13.18 -9.87
CA LEU A 287 10.30 -13.18 -8.72
C LEU A 287 9.76 -14.06 -7.59
N LEU A 288 8.47 -13.97 -7.28
CA LEU A 288 7.86 -14.82 -6.26
C LEU A 288 7.96 -16.31 -6.63
N ASP A 289 7.76 -16.67 -7.91
CA ASP A 289 7.98 -18.04 -8.40
C ASP A 289 9.44 -18.49 -8.24
N ILE A 290 10.42 -17.61 -8.54
CA ILE A 290 11.85 -17.90 -8.37
C ILE A 290 12.20 -18.18 -6.90
N TYR A 291 11.61 -17.45 -5.95
CA TYR A 291 11.84 -17.64 -4.51
C TYR A 291 10.93 -18.72 -3.88
N GLN A 292 9.96 -19.27 -4.62
CA GLN A 292 9.05 -20.34 -4.15
C GLN A 292 9.78 -21.54 -3.52
N PRO A 293 10.95 -22.02 -4.00
CA PRO A 293 11.65 -23.14 -3.39
C PRO A 293 11.93 -22.95 -1.89
N LEU A 294 12.16 -21.71 -1.42
CA LEU A 294 12.35 -21.42 0.00
C LEU A 294 11.08 -21.68 0.83
N LEU A 295 9.91 -21.41 0.25
CA LEU A 295 8.61 -21.64 0.88
C LEU A 295 8.17 -23.12 0.81
N LYS A 296 8.79 -23.93 -0.05
CA LYS A 296 8.51 -25.38 -0.17
C LYS A 296 9.37 -26.25 0.74
N LEU A 297 10.41 -25.71 1.38
CA LEU A 297 11.23 -26.46 2.34
C LEU A 297 10.42 -26.82 3.58
N SER A 298 10.72 -27.98 4.17
CA SER A 298 10.17 -28.32 5.49
C SER A 298 10.67 -27.34 6.56
N LEU A 299 10.06 -27.38 7.75
CA LEU A 299 10.50 -26.58 8.89
C LEU A 299 11.95 -26.89 9.25
N GLU A 300 12.31 -28.18 9.27
CA GLU A 300 13.66 -28.66 9.60
C GLU A 300 14.68 -28.20 8.57
N ASP A 301 14.36 -28.37 7.28
CA ASP A 301 15.24 -28.00 6.18
C ASP A 301 15.50 -26.49 6.12
N PHE A 302 14.44 -25.68 6.30
CA PHE A 302 14.59 -24.23 6.34
C PHE A 302 15.34 -23.77 7.60
N SER A 303 15.10 -24.41 8.75
CA SER A 303 15.82 -24.12 9.99
C SER A 303 17.32 -24.45 9.88
N GLU A 304 17.66 -25.59 9.26
CA GLU A 304 19.05 -25.95 8.95
C GLU A 304 19.69 -24.90 8.03
N LEU A 305 18.95 -24.46 7.00
CA LEU A 305 19.40 -23.45 6.06
C LEU A 305 19.69 -22.10 6.73
N VAL A 306 18.81 -21.68 7.65
CA VAL A 306 18.97 -20.44 8.43
C VAL A 306 20.19 -20.54 9.34
N ALA A 307 20.44 -21.70 9.95
CA ALA A 307 21.55 -21.90 10.88
C ALA A 307 22.92 -22.00 10.19
N GLN A 308 23.00 -22.67 9.04
CA GLN A 308 24.28 -22.92 8.35
C GLN A 308 24.57 -21.95 7.21
N GLU A 309 23.58 -21.16 6.77
CA GLU A 309 23.55 -20.29 5.57
C GLU A 309 23.81 -20.99 4.22
N ARG A 310 24.47 -22.15 4.22
CA ARG A 310 24.78 -22.95 3.04
C ARG A 310 24.71 -24.44 3.37
N VAL A 311 23.67 -25.08 2.87
CA VAL A 311 23.43 -26.51 3.06
C VAL A 311 23.73 -27.23 1.75
N ARG A 312 24.70 -28.16 1.74
CA ARG A 312 25.20 -28.81 0.51
C ARG A 312 24.10 -29.55 -0.27
N ARG A 313 23.15 -30.19 0.42
CA ARG A 313 22.02 -30.90 -0.20
C ARG A 313 20.94 -29.97 -0.77
N LEU A 314 20.97 -28.69 -0.39
CA LEU A 314 20.02 -27.65 -0.83
C LEU A 314 20.75 -26.53 -1.61
N PRO A 315 21.45 -26.82 -2.73
CA PRO A 315 22.35 -25.87 -3.37
C PRO A 315 21.63 -24.65 -3.98
N ILE A 316 20.40 -24.83 -4.49
CA ILE A 316 19.59 -23.75 -5.05
C ILE A 316 19.01 -22.88 -3.93
N ALA A 317 18.35 -23.50 -2.94
CA ALA A 317 17.78 -22.78 -1.80
C ALA A 317 18.85 -21.99 -1.02
N SER A 318 20.06 -22.55 -0.85
CA SER A 318 21.18 -21.82 -0.22
C SER A 318 21.53 -20.53 -0.96
N ARG A 319 21.59 -20.57 -2.30
CA ARG A 319 21.92 -19.38 -3.11
C ARG A 319 20.78 -18.36 -3.12
N LEU A 320 19.53 -18.83 -3.17
CA LEU A 320 18.35 -17.96 -3.06
C LEU A 320 18.28 -17.28 -1.68
N TYR A 321 18.50 -18.04 -0.60
CA TYR A 321 18.50 -17.50 0.76
C TYR A 321 19.58 -16.44 0.95
N GLN A 322 20.77 -16.64 0.37
CA GLN A 322 21.87 -15.66 0.40
C GLN A 322 21.56 -14.37 -0.37
N LYS A 323 20.66 -14.40 -1.36
CA LYS A 323 20.20 -13.18 -2.06
C LYS A 323 19.28 -12.33 -1.21
N LEU A 324 18.56 -12.92 -0.26
CA LEU A 324 17.71 -12.17 0.66
C LEU A 324 18.56 -11.22 1.50
N SER A 325 18.18 -9.94 1.53
CA SER A 325 18.95 -8.93 2.25
C SER A 325 19.09 -9.29 3.73
N THR A 326 20.28 -9.09 4.29
CA THR A 326 20.61 -9.45 5.67
C THR A 326 19.61 -8.87 6.68
N ARG A 327 19.14 -7.63 6.49
CA ARG A 327 18.11 -7.00 7.35
C ARG A 327 16.80 -7.81 7.43
N HIS A 328 16.35 -8.38 6.32
CA HIS A 328 15.12 -9.16 6.28
C HIS A 328 15.34 -10.54 6.93
N ARG A 329 16.48 -11.19 6.65
CA ARG A 329 16.88 -12.43 7.32
C ARG A 329 16.96 -12.27 8.84
N LEU A 330 17.54 -11.17 9.33
CA LEU A 330 17.61 -10.85 10.76
C LEU A 330 16.22 -10.63 11.37
N ALA A 331 15.30 -9.95 10.67
CA ALA A 331 13.93 -9.77 11.13
C ALA A 331 13.20 -11.12 11.28
N TYR A 332 13.37 -12.04 10.33
CA TYR A 332 12.86 -13.41 10.43
C TYR A 332 13.43 -14.15 11.65
N VAL A 333 14.76 -14.16 11.80
CA VAL A 333 15.44 -14.85 12.90
C VAL A 333 14.99 -14.33 14.26
N GLU A 334 14.89 -13.01 14.43
CA GLU A 334 14.43 -12.42 15.68
C GLU A 334 12.97 -12.79 15.97
N ALA A 335 12.09 -12.72 14.97
CA ALA A 335 10.68 -13.05 15.15
C ALA A 335 10.48 -14.52 15.54
N VAL A 336 11.17 -15.45 14.88
CA VAL A 336 11.08 -16.89 15.16
C VAL A 336 11.73 -17.25 16.50
N ASN A 337 12.82 -16.59 16.89
CA ASN A 337 13.46 -16.82 18.19
C ASN A 337 12.61 -16.38 19.39
N LYS A 338 11.63 -15.50 19.19
CA LYS A 338 10.67 -15.10 20.24
C LYS A 338 9.56 -16.13 20.43
N LEU A 339 9.39 -17.09 19.51
CA LEU A 339 8.37 -18.13 19.60
C LEU A 339 8.83 -19.27 20.50
N ALA A 340 7.89 -19.83 21.27
CA ALA A 340 8.14 -21.07 22.01
C ALA A 340 8.15 -22.27 21.05
N ARG A 341 9.30 -22.93 20.91
CA ARG A 341 9.48 -24.09 19.99
C ARG A 341 8.57 -25.28 20.30
N THR A 342 8.12 -25.41 21.54
CA THR A 342 7.21 -26.46 22.00
C THR A 342 5.74 -26.11 21.79
N ALA A 343 5.43 -24.87 21.39
CA ALA A 343 4.06 -24.43 21.20
C ALA A 343 3.47 -25.05 19.92
N PRO A 344 2.20 -25.50 19.94
CA PRO A 344 1.57 -26.12 18.77
C PRO A 344 1.47 -25.18 17.57
N GLU A 345 1.46 -23.87 17.80
CA GLU A 345 1.46 -22.83 16.76
C GLU A 345 2.84 -22.56 16.14
N PHE A 346 3.94 -23.15 16.65
CA PHE A 346 5.29 -22.80 16.22
C PHE A 346 5.50 -22.97 14.71
N ALA A 347 5.13 -24.13 14.16
CA ALA A 347 5.30 -24.41 12.72
C ALA A 347 4.47 -23.47 11.85
N LEU A 348 3.27 -23.10 12.32
CA LEU A 348 2.38 -22.16 11.64
C LEU A 348 3.00 -20.76 11.61
N MET A 349 3.45 -20.28 12.77
CA MET A 349 4.02 -18.94 12.90
C MET A 349 5.39 -18.81 12.25
N GLU A 350 6.20 -19.86 12.26
CA GLU A 350 7.45 -19.90 11.49
C GLU A 350 7.15 -19.73 9.99
N TYR A 351 6.18 -20.47 9.45
CA TYR A 351 5.80 -20.35 8.05
C TYR A 351 5.27 -18.94 7.72
N TYR A 352 4.47 -18.36 8.61
CA TYR A 352 4.01 -16.97 8.50
C TYR A 352 5.19 -15.99 8.37
N TYR A 353 6.17 -16.06 9.28
CA TYR A 353 7.35 -15.20 9.20
C TYR A 353 8.24 -15.50 8.00
N ARG A 354 8.30 -16.75 7.54
CA ARG A 354 9.01 -17.13 6.32
C ARG A 354 8.38 -16.50 5.07
N CYS A 355 7.05 -16.49 4.98
CA CYS A 355 6.35 -15.78 3.91
C CYS A 355 6.57 -14.26 3.99
N ARG A 356 6.52 -13.69 5.20
CA ARG A 356 6.80 -12.26 5.40
C ARG A 356 8.24 -11.89 5.01
N LEU A 357 9.23 -12.73 5.29
CA LEU A 357 10.61 -12.55 4.82
C LEU A 357 10.68 -12.37 3.29
N ILE A 358 9.96 -13.20 2.54
CA ILE A 358 9.93 -13.09 1.07
C ILE A 358 9.22 -11.81 0.63
N GLN A 359 8.07 -11.49 1.23
CA GLN A 359 7.34 -10.26 0.92
C GLN A 359 8.15 -9.00 1.26
N ASP A 360 8.90 -9.01 2.36
CA ASP A 360 9.80 -7.92 2.78
C ASP A 360 10.92 -7.71 1.76
N TYR A 361 11.51 -8.80 1.26
CA TYR A 361 12.56 -8.71 0.25
C TYR A 361 12.04 -8.19 -1.08
N ILE A 362 10.91 -8.71 -1.57
CA ILE A 362 10.31 -8.30 -2.84
C ILE A 362 9.82 -6.85 -2.78
N SER A 363 9.10 -6.47 -1.73
CA SER A 363 8.60 -5.09 -1.58
C SER A 363 9.68 -4.07 -1.25
N GLY A 364 10.85 -4.52 -0.79
CA GLY A 364 12.02 -3.67 -0.56
C GLY A 364 12.82 -3.35 -1.82
N MET A 365 12.45 -3.89 -2.99
CA MET A 365 13.10 -3.62 -4.27
C MET A 365 12.59 -2.32 -4.89
N THR A 366 13.48 -1.59 -5.56
CA THR A 366 13.06 -0.55 -6.52
C THR A 366 12.59 -1.21 -7.82
N ASP A 367 11.80 -0.50 -8.63
CA ASP A 367 11.28 -0.99 -9.91
C ASP A 367 12.40 -1.53 -10.82
N LEU A 368 13.50 -0.77 -10.96
CA LEU A 368 14.68 -1.15 -11.72
C LEU A 368 15.37 -2.40 -11.16
N TYR A 369 15.58 -2.45 -9.85
CA TYR A 369 16.25 -3.60 -9.23
C TYR A 369 15.40 -4.87 -9.38
N ALA A 370 14.09 -4.80 -9.20
CA ALA A 370 13.18 -5.93 -9.40
C ALA A 370 13.20 -6.41 -10.86
N TRP A 371 13.15 -5.48 -11.82
CA TRP A 371 13.23 -5.78 -13.25
C TRP A 371 14.54 -6.50 -13.60
N ASP A 372 15.68 -5.94 -13.19
CA ASP A 372 17.00 -6.52 -13.48
C ASP A 372 17.19 -7.86 -12.77
N GLU A 373 16.78 -7.97 -11.51
CA GLU A 373 16.91 -9.21 -10.75
C GLU A 373 16.08 -10.34 -11.38
N TYR A 374 14.88 -10.03 -11.85
CA TYR A 374 14.06 -10.98 -12.60
C TYR A 374 14.78 -11.44 -13.88
N ARG A 375 15.33 -10.50 -14.67
CA ARG A 375 16.03 -10.84 -15.91
C ARG A 375 17.28 -11.68 -15.68
N ARG A 376 18.12 -11.32 -14.70
CA ARG A 376 19.31 -12.10 -14.31
C ARG A 376 18.93 -13.52 -13.90
N LEU A 377 17.91 -13.68 -13.06
CA LEU A 377 17.49 -14.98 -12.56
C LEU A 377 16.78 -15.84 -13.61
N MET A 378 16.23 -15.21 -14.64
CA MET A 378 15.67 -15.88 -15.82
C MET A 378 16.72 -16.17 -16.92
N ALA A 379 17.99 -15.78 -16.72
CA ALA A 379 19.08 -15.95 -17.67
C ALA A 379 18.81 -15.33 -19.06
N VAL A 380 18.22 -14.12 -19.07
CA VAL A 380 17.92 -13.32 -20.27
C VAL A 380 18.66 -11.98 -20.28
N GLU A 381 19.80 -11.94 -19.60
CA GLU A 381 20.75 -10.83 -19.53
C GLU A 381 22.17 -11.31 -19.77
#